data_AF-C0SQQ6-F1
#
_entry.id   AF-C0SQQ6-F1
#
_cell.length_a   1.000
_cell.length_b   1.000
_cell.length_c   1.000
_cell.angle_alpha   90.00
_cell.angle_beta   90.00
_cell.angle_gamma   90.00
#
_symmetry.space_group_name_H-M   'P 1'
#
loop_
_entity.id
_entity.type
_entity.pdbx_description
1 polymer ?
#
loop_
_entity_poly.entity_id
_entity_poly.type
_entity_poly.pdbx_seq_one_letter_code
_entity_poly.pdbx_strand_id
1 'polypeptide(L)'
;MSEERKALKPILRQPKKVKGSTLKEKTVNVAGNNDFGASMPNANVERTNANEIKEKQIKQLEKISSTQRVAPATKEKIKLLDYFLPKSIEKDTSFNGVVLRLIDEYIKDNLAERQKKTFTEMYQKRIDELTR
;
A
#
# COMPACT_ATOMS: atom_id res chain seq x y z
N MET A 1 25.41 58.29 -3.10
CA MET A 1 25.45 58.53 -1.65
C MET A 1 24.01 58.46 -1.13
N SER A 2 23.84 57.88 0.07
CA SER A 2 22.58 57.65 0.81
C SER A 2 21.79 56.39 0.42
N GLU A 3 21.36 55.49 1.30
CA GLU A 3 21.80 55.01 2.63
C GLU A 3 20.91 53.76 2.87
N GLU A 4 21.50 52.61 3.23
CA GLU A 4 20.77 51.36 3.48
C GLU A 4 19.85 51.49 4.71
N ARG A 5 18.55 51.25 4.56
CA ARG A 5 17.64 51.07 5.71
C ARG A 5 17.53 49.59 6.06
N LYS A 6 18.28 49.14 7.06
CA LYS A 6 18.12 47.79 7.65
C LYS A 6 16.83 47.74 8.48
N ALA A 7 15.92 46.82 8.15
CA ALA A 7 14.68 46.58 8.89
C ALA A 7 14.98 45.96 10.28
N LEU A 8 14.49 46.61 11.34
CA LEU A 8 14.65 46.18 12.73
C LEU A 8 13.72 45.00 13.04
N LYS A 9 14.28 43.87 13.53
CA LYS A 9 13.50 42.71 14.00
C LYS A 9 13.19 42.86 15.50
N PRO A 10 11.97 42.56 15.95
CA PRO A 10 11.62 42.66 17.36
C PRO A 10 12.39 41.64 18.20
N ILE A 11 12.97 42.11 19.32
CA ILE A 11 13.85 41.32 20.20
C ILE A 11 13.06 40.32 21.06
N LEU A 12 11.74 40.49 21.20
CA LEU A 12 10.87 39.64 22.04
C LEU A 12 9.79 38.94 21.21
N ARG A 13 9.88 37.61 21.11
CA ARG A 13 8.86 36.75 20.49
C ARG A 13 7.76 36.48 21.52
N GLN A 14 6.49 36.78 21.23
CA GLN A 14 5.39 36.45 22.14
C GLN A 14 5.19 34.92 22.19
N PRO A 15 5.29 34.25 23.35
CA PRO A 15 4.73 32.92 23.51
C PRO A 15 3.25 33.05 23.90
N LYS A 16 2.33 33.10 22.93
CA LYS A 16 0.89 32.97 23.23
C LYS A 16 0.44 31.53 23.04
N LYS A 17 0.89 30.65 23.94
CA LYS A 17 0.12 29.45 24.33
C LYS A 17 -0.56 29.79 25.64
N VAL A 18 -1.88 29.94 25.62
CA VAL A 18 -2.69 30.11 26.83
C VAL A 18 -2.50 28.86 27.69
N LYS A 19 -1.89 29.04 28.87
CA LYS A 19 -1.84 28.04 29.92
C LYS A 19 -3.27 27.83 30.44
N GLY A 20 -3.78 26.59 30.40
CA GLY A 20 -4.90 26.19 31.24
C GLY A 20 -6.17 25.66 30.57
N SER A 21 -6.15 25.16 29.33
CA SER A 21 -7.24 24.28 28.88
C SER A 21 -6.89 22.82 29.21
N THR A 22 -7.51 22.29 30.26
CA THR A 22 -7.53 20.86 30.60
C THR A 22 -8.72 20.13 29.98
N LEU A 23 -9.40 20.74 29.01
CA LEU A 23 -10.46 20.07 28.26
C LEU A 23 -9.81 19.09 27.28
N LYS A 24 -9.75 17.82 27.67
CA LYS A 24 -9.43 16.74 26.73
C LYS A 24 -10.67 16.51 25.87
N GLU A 25 -10.58 16.85 24.60
CA GLU A 25 -11.60 16.51 23.62
C GLU A 25 -11.73 14.98 23.55
N LYS A 26 -12.84 14.44 24.02
CA LYS A 26 -13.14 13.00 23.98
C LYS A 26 -13.94 12.74 22.72
N THR A 27 -13.28 12.41 21.63
CA THR A 27 -13.94 11.90 20.42
C THR A 27 -14.47 10.50 20.71
N VAL A 28 -15.79 10.36 20.78
CA VAL A 28 -16.48 9.08 20.90
C VAL A 28 -16.81 8.61 19.49
N ASN A 29 -16.24 7.48 19.06
CA ASN A 29 -16.69 6.80 17.85
C ASN A 29 -18.01 6.09 18.16
N VAL A 30 -19.12 6.66 17.68
CA VAL A 30 -20.42 5.99 17.70
C VAL A 30 -20.41 4.97 16.55
N ALA A 31 -20.48 3.69 16.88
CA ALA A 31 -20.70 2.63 15.89
C ALA A 31 -22.21 2.51 15.62
N GLY A 32 -22.67 3.08 14.52
CA GLY A 32 -24.05 3.04 14.04
C GLY A 32 -24.27 4.11 12.96
N ASN A 33 -25.09 3.81 11.94
CA ASN A 33 -25.43 4.77 10.90
C ASN A 33 -26.16 5.97 11.53
N ASN A 34 -25.52 7.15 11.47
CA ASN A 34 -26.15 8.42 11.82
C ASN A 34 -27.07 8.88 10.68
N ASP A 35 -28.19 8.19 10.49
CA ASP A 35 -29.27 8.64 9.61
C ASP A 35 -30.15 9.65 10.34
N PHE A 36 -29.58 10.83 10.61
CA PHE A 36 -30.32 12.04 10.97
C PHE A 36 -30.11 13.09 9.88
N GLY A 37 -30.78 12.88 8.75
CA GLY A 37 -30.80 13.81 7.63
C GLY A 37 -31.77 13.35 6.57
N ALA A 38 -32.97 13.91 6.58
CA ALA A 38 -33.98 13.69 5.56
C ALA A 38 -33.45 14.06 4.17
N SER A 39 -33.85 13.24 3.19
CA SER A 39 -33.63 13.33 1.74
C SER A 39 -33.38 14.75 1.20
N MET A 40 -32.18 14.96 0.65
CA MET A 40 -31.91 16.00 -0.34
C MET A 40 -31.14 15.34 -1.50
N PRO A 41 -31.65 15.38 -2.74
CA PRO A 41 -30.95 14.80 -3.89
C PRO A 41 -29.94 15.83 -4.37
N ASN A 42 -28.78 15.90 -3.73
CA ASN A 42 -27.66 16.66 -4.27
C ASN A 42 -26.54 15.73 -4.68
N ALA A 43 -26.38 15.68 -6.01
CA ALA A 43 -25.29 15.13 -6.76
C ALA A 43 -23.96 15.17 -5.98
N ASN A 44 -23.50 13.99 -5.59
CA ASN A 44 -22.07 13.72 -5.59
C ASN A 44 -21.89 12.29 -6.07
N VAL A 45 -21.46 12.20 -7.33
CA VAL A 45 -20.88 11.01 -7.91
C VAL A 45 -19.72 10.62 -7.00
N GLU A 46 -19.93 9.61 -6.16
CA GLU A 46 -18.84 8.90 -5.52
C GLU A 46 -17.99 8.33 -6.65
N ARG A 47 -16.89 9.03 -6.94
CA ARG A 47 -15.71 8.42 -7.52
C ARG A 47 -15.25 7.40 -6.49
N THR A 48 -15.79 6.19 -6.60
CA THR A 48 -15.30 5.04 -5.88
C THR A 48 -13.81 4.94 -6.20
N ASN A 49 -12.98 5.26 -5.22
CA ASN A 49 -11.54 5.16 -5.30
C ASN A 49 -11.21 3.70 -5.63
N ALA A 50 -10.94 3.42 -6.91
CA ALA A 50 -10.52 2.09 -7.38
C ALA A 50 -9.30 1.56 -6.61
N ASN A 51 -8.54 2.44 -5.96
CA ASN A 51 -7.40 2.09 -5.11
C ASN A 51 -7.80 1.49 -3.75
N GLU A 52 -8.89 1.94 -3.13
CA GLU A 52 -9.35 1.41 -1.83
C GLU A 52 -10.00 0.03 -1.96
N ILE A 53 -10.64 -0.24 -3.10
CA ILE A 53 -11.23 -1.55 -3.41
C ILE A 53 -10.12 -2.59 -3.63
N LYS A 54 -9.03 -2.20 -4.32
CA LYS A 54 -7.86 -3.06 -4.54
C LYS A 54 -7.14 -3.40 -3.23
N GLU A 55 -6.90 -2.43 -2.35
CA GLU A 55 -6.22 -2.69 -1.07
C GLU A 55 -7.01 -3.64 -0.15
N LYS A 56 -8.35 -3.55 -0.13
CA LYS A 56 -9.18 -4.45 0.69
C LYS A 56 -9.18 -5.88 0.14
N GLN A 57 -9.16 -6.06 -1.18
CA GLN A 57 -9.08 -7.37 -1.83
C GLN A 57 -7.70 -8.04 -1.64
N ILE A 58 -6.61 -7.26 -1.73
CA ILE A 58 -5.24 -7.76 -1.47
C ILE A 58 -5.10 -8.28 -0.03
N LYS A 59 -5.65 -7.54 0.96
CA LYS A 59 -5.66 -7.97 2.38
C LYS A 59 -6.51 -9.22 2.64
N GLN A 60 -7.48 -9.54 1.78
CA GLN A 60 -8.24 -10.80 1.85
C GLN A 60 -7.44 -11.96 1.25
N LEU A 61 -6.67 -11.73 0.18
CA LEU A 61 -5.78 -12.74 -0.41
C LEU A 61 -4.71 -13.22 0.56
N GLU A 62 -4.13 -12.31 1.33
CA GLU A 62 -3.12 -12.64 2.36
C GLU A 62 -3.65 -13.61 3.43
N LYS A 63 -4.98 -13.72 3.61
CA LYS A 63 -5.59 -14.65 4.58
C LYS A 63 -5.70 -16.09 4.07
N ILE A 64 -5.68 -16.31 2.76
CA ILE A 64 -5.81 -17.66 2.17
C ILE A 64 -4.41 -18.27 2.04
N SER A 65 -3.81 -18.64 3.16
CA SER A 65 -2.51 -19.32 3.19
C SER A 65 -2.69 -20.82 2.96
N SER A 66 -2.65 -21.25 1.69
CA SER A 66 -2.55 -22.68 1.36
C SER A 66 -1.09 -23.12 1.39
N THR A 67 -0.77 -24.10 2.24
CA THR A 67 0.59 -24.66 2.31
C THR A 67 0.85 -25.60 1.13
N GLN A 68 1.79 -25.24 0.27
CA GLN A 68 2.24 -26.12 -0.81
C GLN A 68 3.46 -26.95 -0.38
N ARG A 69 3.44 -28.25 -0.69
CA ARG A 69 4.60 -29.12 -0.50
C ARG A 69 5.56 -28.95 -1.68
N VAL A 70 6.81 -28.64 -1.37
CA VAL A 70 7.90 -28.50 -2.35
C VAL A 70 8.95 -29.56 -2.09
N ALA A 71 9.51 -30.16 -3.14
CA ALA A 71 10.57 -31.14 -3.00
C ALA A 71 11.81 -30.53 -2.31
N PRO A 72 12.52 -31.26 -1.43
CA PRO A 72 13.68 -30.73 -0.70
C PRO A 72 14.76 -30.16 -1.63
N ALA A 73 15.05 -30.87 -2.72
CA ALA A 73 16.03 -30.42 -3.71
C ALA A 73 15.65 -29.08 -4.35
N THR A 74 14.36 -28.86 -4.63
CA THR A 74 13.86 -27.60 -5.19
C THR A 74 13.98 -26.46 -4.18
N LYS A 75 13.69 -26.73 -2.89
CA LYS A 75 13.87 -25.75 -1.82
C LYS A 75 15.33 -25.29 -1.70
N GLU A 76 16.27 -26.22 -1.73
CA GLU A 76 17.69 -25.88 -1.64
C GLU A 76 18.20 -25.14 -2.88
N LYS A 77 17.72 -25.51 -4.09
CA LYS A 77 18.02 -24.74 -5.31
C LYS A 77 17.55 -23.30 -5.23
N ILE A 78 16.33 -23.07 -4.73
CA ILE A 78 15.77 -21.71 -4.60
C ILE A 78 16.54 -20.90 -3.56
N LYS A 79 16.89 -21.49 -2.42
CA LYS A 79 17.75 -20.83 -1.43
C LYS A 79 19.13 -20.48 -2.00
N LEU A 80 19.71 -21.37 -2.81
CA LEU A 80 21.00 -21.14 -3.42
C LEU A 80 20.94 -20.01 -4.46
N LEU A 81 19.87 -19.95 -5.25
CA LEU A 81 19.63 -18.91 -6.24
C LEU A 81 19.56 -17.51 -5.61
N ASP A 82 19.03 -17.38 -4.39
CA ASP A 82 18.98 -16.09 -3.68
C ASP A 82 20.36 -15.42 -3.53
N TYR A 83 21.44 -16.21 -3.39
CA TYR A 83 22.80 -15.67 -3.31
C TYR A 83 23.31 -15.08 -4.63
N PHE A 84 22.76 -15.53 -5.76
CA PHE A 84 23.17 -15.10 -7.10
C PHE A 84 22.29 -13.99 -7.67
N LEU A 85 21.10 -13.78 -7.11
CA LEU A 85 20.20 -12.72 -7.54
C LEU A 85 20.75 -11.35 -7.11
N PRO A 86 20.65 -10.31 -7.96
CA PRO A 86 21.08 -8.97 -7.61
C PRO A 86 20.30 -8.49 -6.38
N LYS A 87 21.01 -7.99 -5.37
CA LYS A 87 20.40 -7.52 -4.12
C LYS A 87 19.52 -6.31 -4.42
N SER A 88 18.20 -6.50 -4.45
CA SER A 88 17.26 -5.38 -4.43
C SER A 88 17.29 -4.72 -3.04
N ILE A 89 16.91 -3.44 -3.02
CA ILE A 89 16.92 -2.59 -1.80
C ILE A 89 15.95 -3.14 -0.74
N GLU A 90 14.90 -3.85 -1.17
CA GLU A 90 13.92 -4.52 -0.31
C GLU A 90 14.24 -6.01 -0.21
N LYS A 91 14.97 -6.37 0.86
CA LYS A 91 15.37 -7.75 1.15
C LYS A 91 14.22 -8.57 1.73
N ASP A 92 13.25 -8.95 0.90
CA ASP A 92 12.46 -10.13 1.24
C ASP A 92 13.24 -11.40 0.83
N THR A 93 13.92 -12.00 1.81
CA THR A 93 14.70 -13.25 1.66
C THR A 93 13.84 -14.48 1.95
N SER A 94 12.53 -14.31 2.12
CA SER A 94 11.61 -15.44 2.29
C SER A 94 11.58 -16.28 1.02
N PHE A 95 11.31 -17.58 1.17
CA PHE A 95 11.16 -18.50 0.03
C PHE A 95 10.14 -17.97 -0.99
N ASN A 96 9.03 -17.40 -0.52
CA ASN A 96 8.01 -16.81 -1.38
C ASN A 96 8.52 -15.55 -2.09
N GLY A 97 9.27 -14.69 -1.40
CA GLY A 97 9.89 -13.50 -2.01
C GLY A 97 10.85 -13.86 -3.14
N VAL A 98 11.70 -14.88 -2.94
CA VAL A 98 12.62 -15.37 -3.99
C VAL A 98 11.84 -15.96 -5.17
N VAL A 99 10.81 -16.77 -4.91
CA VAL A 99 9.98 -17.36 -5.97
C VAL A 99 9.26 -16.28 -6.78
N LEU A 100 8.67 -15.27 -6.12
CA LEU A 100 7.99 -14.16 -6.80
C LEU A 100 8.96 -13.38 -7.68
N ARG A 101 10.18 -13.09 -7.19
CA ARG A 101 11.21 -12.43 -8.00
C ARG A 101 11.59 -13.25 -9.23
N LEU A 102 11.79 -14.56 -9.08
CA LEU A 102 12.10 -15.44 -10.21
C LEU A 102 10.99 -15.46 -11.25
N ILE A 103 9.73 -15.44 -10.81
CA ILE A 103 8.57 -15.36 -11.70
C ILE A 103 8.57 -14.01 -12.44
N ASP A 104 8.78 -12.90 -11.75
CA ASP A 104 8.79 -11.56 -12.34
C ASP A 104 9.93 -11.39 -13.35
N GLU A 105 11.14 -11.86 -13.03
CA GLU A 105 12.28 -11.86 -13.95
C GLU A 105 12.00 -12.72 -15.19
N TYR A 106 11.42 -13.92 -15.00
CA TYR A 106 11.04 -14.76 -16.13
C TYR A 106 10.01 -14.08 -17.04
N ILE A 107 8.96 -13.49 -16.46
CA ILE A 107 7.96 -12.74 -17.21
C ILE A 107 8.59 -11.56 -17.95
N LYS A 108 9.51 -10.84 -17.30
CA LYS A 108 10.14 -9.66 -17.88
C LYS A 108 11.04 -10.02 -19.07
N ASP A 109 11.89 -11.02 -18.91
CA ASP A 109 12.99 -11.27 -19.85
C ASP A 109 12.66 -12.34 -20.89
N ASN A 110 11.73 -13.26 -20.61
CA ASN A 110 11.48 -14.42 -21.46
C ASN A 110 10.11 -14.46 -22.14
N LEU A 111 9.12 -13.67 -21.69
CA LEU A 111 7.79 -13.65 -22.31
C LEU A 111 7.68 -12.56 -23.38
N ALA A 112 7.01 -12.87 -24.49
CA ALA A 112 6.58 -11.87 -25.47
C ALA A 112 5.45 -11.00 -24.90
N GLU A 113 5.30 -9.76 -25.39
CA GLU A 113 4.32 -8.80 -24.85
C GLU A 113 2.88 -9.34 -24.81
N ARG A 114 2.46 -10.05 -25.86
CA ARG A 114 1.16 -10.73 -25.89
C ARG A 114 1.02 -11.78 -24.78
N GLN A 115 2.07 -12.58 -24.53
CA GLN A 115 2.08 -13.59 -23.48
C GLN A 115 2.05 -12.95 -22.09
N LYS A 116 2.77 -11.84 -21.88
CA LYS A 116 2.71 -11.06 -20.63
C LYS A 116 1.29 -10.58 -20.36
N LYS A 117 0.63 -9.99 -21.37
CA LYS A 117 -0.75 -9.51 -21.25
C LYS A 117 -1.72 -10.65 -20.88
N THR A 118 -1.62 -11.77 -21.59
CA THR A 118 -2.44 -12.96 -21.29
C THR A 118 -2.18 -13.52 -19.89
N PHE A 119 -0.92 -13.57 -19.46
CA PHE A 119 -0.57 -14.00 -18.09
C PHE A 119 -1.23 -13.11 -17.04
N THR A 120 -1.13 -11.78 -17.19
CA THR A 120 -1.74 -10.82 -16.26
C THR A 120 -3.25 -10.94 -16.21
N GLU A 121 -3.91 -11.09 -17.36
CA GLU A 121 -5.36 -11.29 -17.45
C GLU A 121 -5.81 -12.58 -16.75
N MET A 122 -5.09 -13.69 -16.98
CA MET A 122 -5.40 -14.97 -16.33
C MET A 122 -5.14 -14.92 -14.82
N TYR A 123 -4.05 -14.30 -14.39
CA TYR A 123 -3.73 -14.14 -12.98
C TYR A 123 -4.82 -13.33 -12.26
N GLN A 124 -5.23 -12.19 -12.83
CA GLN A 124 -6.29 -11.37 -12.26
C GLN A 124 -7.61 -12.14 -12.14
N LYS A 125 -8.01 -12.87 -13.18
CA LYS A 125 -9.22 -13.70 -13.14
C LYS A 125 -9.17 -14.72 -12.00
N ARG A 126 -8.02 -15.36 -11.80
CA ARG A 126 -7.84 -16.38 -10.75
C ARG A 126 -7.86 -15.78 -9.35
N ILE A 127 -7.33 -14.56 -9.19
CA ILE A 127 -7.44 -13.80 -7.95
C ILE A 127 -8.91 -13.44 -7.68
N ASP A 128 -9.64 -12.95 -8.68
CA ASP A 128 -11.05 -12.61 -8.55
C ASP A 128 -11.88 -13.83 -8.13
N GLU A 129 -11.62 -15.01 -8.73
CA GLU A 129 -12.23 -16.29 -8.36
C GLU A 129 -11.94 -16.71 -6.92
N LEU A 130 -10.74 -16.42 -6.38
CA LEU A 130 -10.38 -16.73 -5.00
C LEU A 130 -11.05 -15.81 -3.97
N THR A 131 -11.48 -14.61 -4.40
CA THR A 131 -12.13 -13.60 -3.53
C THR A 131 -13.66 -13.63 -3.53
N ARG A 132 -14.26 -14.40 -4.45
CA ARG A 132 -15.72 -14.61 -4.52
C ARG A 132 -16.17 -15.69 -3.54
#